data_AF-A0A7W8BWQ8-F1
#
_entry.id   AF-A0A7W8BWQ8-F1
#
_cell.length_a   1.000
_cell.length_b   1.000
_cell.length_c   1.000
_cell.angle_alpha   90.00
_cell.angle_beta   90.00
_cell.angle_gamma   90.00
#
_symmetry.space_group_name_H-M   'P 1'
#
loop_
_entity.id
_entity.type
_entity.pdbx_description
1 polymer ?
#
loop_
_entity_poly.entity_id
_entity_poly.type
_entity_poly.pdbx_seq_one_letter_code
_entity_poly.pdbx_strand_id
1 'polypeptide(L)'
;MAFVAPTAEQLGLYLDLPEINGDRADLLIAQAIALCETVVKPLPDQATAVVLSAAGRAYVNPQAVSYETIGPMSVQRPQGSGGLYLTKADKSALKSLAGRGGAFTVDPTPADADPSPTYPVDDGYGPPLEYEPGWGWV
;
A
#
# COMPACT_ATOMS: atom_id res chain seq x y z
N MET A 1 -6.45 7.95 2.56
CA MET A 1 -6.56 8.10 1.09
C MET A 1 -6.45 6.70 0.49
N ALA A 2 -6.66 6.55 -0.82
CA ALA A 2 -6.47 5.27 -1.49
C ALA A 2 -5.04 5.18 -2.03
N PHE A 3 -4.42 4.00 -1.90
CA PHE A 3 -3.05 3.75 -2.38
C PHE A 3 -2.90 4.17 -3.85
N VAL A 4 -1.88 5.01 -4.10
CA VAL A 4 -1.51 5.46 -5.45
C VAL A 4 -0.30 4.65 -5.90
N ALA A 5 -0.48 3.93 -7.00
CA ALA A 5 0.60 3.14 -7.60
C ALA A 5 1.75 4.06 -8.04
N PRO A 6 3.02 3.70 -7.75
CA PRO A 6 4.15 4.47 -8.22
C PRO A 6 4.32 4.37 -9.74
N THR A 7 4.92 5.38 -10.36
CA THR A 7 5.19 5.41 -11.81
C THR A 7 6.59 4.89 -12.15
N ALA A 8 6.83 4.53 -13.41
CA ALA A 8 8.16 4.19 -13.92
C ALA A 8 9.20 5.29 -13.66
N GLU A 9 8.83 6.56 -13.80
CA GLU A 9 9.71 7.70 -13.52
C GLU A 9 10.13 7.77 -12.04
N GLN A 10 9.19 7.50 -11.13
CA GLN A 10 9.50 7.42 -9.70
C GLN A 10 10.43 6.26 -9.37
N LEU A 11 10.31 5.14 -10.09
CA LEU A 11 11.26 4.03 -9.98
C LEU A 11 12.65 4.43 -10.52
N GLY A 12 12.72 5.15 -11.64
CA GLY A 12 13.96 5.71 -12.18
C GLY A 12 14.65 6.64 -11.18
N LEU A 13 13.89 7.55 -10.57
CA LEU A 13 14.36 8.45 -9.52
C LEU A 13 14.84 7.68 -8.28
N TYR A 14 14.10 6.65 -7.87
CA TYR A 14 14.46 5.80 -6.72
C TYR A 14 15.78 5.03 -6.93
N LEU A 15 16.07 4.66 -8.18
CA LEU A 15 17.27 3.91 -8.55
C LEU A 15 18.44 4.81 -8.99
N ASP A 16 18.27 6.14 -8.98
CA ASP A 16 19.23 7.12 -9.50
C ASP A 16 19.65 6.82 -10.96
N LEU A 17 18.67 6.44 -11.79
CA LEU A 17 18.88 6.14 -13.20
C LEU A 17 18.46 7.32 -14.08
N PRO A 18 19.34 7.83 -14.97
CA PRO A 18 19.00 8.91 -15.89
C PRO A 18 18.01 8.49 -16.99
N GLU A 19 17.95 7.19 -17.30
CA GLU A 19 17.01 6.62 -18.27
C GLU A 19 16.51 5.26 -17.75
N ILE A 20 15.20 5.02 -17.89
CA ILE A 20 14.55 3.77 -17.49
C ILE A 20 13.64 3.26 -18.61
N ASN A 21 13.59 1.94 -18.80
CA ASN A 21 12.62 1.33 -19.70
C ASN A 21 11.24 1.33 -19.02
N GLY A 22 10.34 2.20 -19.52
CA GLY A 22 8.98 2.39 -18.97
C GLY A 22 8.17 1.11 -18.91
N ASP A 23 7.99 0.42 -20.04
CA ASP A 23 7.19 -0.81 -20.14
C ASP A 23 7.64 -1.89 -19.15
N ARG A 24 8.97 -2.05 -19.01
CA ARG A 24 9.56 -3.01 -18.07
C ARG A 24 9.36 -2.57 -16.62
N ALA A 25 9.54 -1.28 -16.34
CA ALA A 25 9.33 -0.73 -15.00
C ALA A 25 7.87 -0.90 -14.57
N ASP A 26 6.91 -0.58 -15.45
CA ASP A 26 5.47 -0.71 -15.19
C ASP A 26 5.08 -2.17 -14.93
N LEU A 27 5.60 -3.11 -15.72
CA LEU A 27 5.38 -4.54 -15.48
C LEU A 27 5.87 -4.97 -14.09
N LEU A 28 7.08 -4.55 -13.70
CA LEU A 28 7.66 -4.91 -12.41
C LEU A 28 6.95 -4.24 -11.24
N ILE A 29 6.51 -2.99 -11.39
CA ILE A 29 5.70 -2.28 -10.40
C ILE A 29 4.37 -3.00 -10.21
N ALA A 30 3.68 -3.37 -11.29
CA ALA A 30 2.40 -4.09 -11.21
C ALA A 30 2.56 -5.44 -10.47
N GLN A 31 3.62 -6.19 -10.78
CA GLN A 31 3.90 -7.45 -10.09
C GLN A 31 4.29 -7.22 -8.62
N ALA A 32 5.03 -6.16 -8.31
CA ALA A 32 5.38 -5.79 -6.94
C ALA A 32 4.15 -5.39 -6.12
N ILE A 33 3.19 -4.68 -6.71
CA ILE A 33 1.90 -4.35 -6.09
C ILE A 33 1.14 -5.64 -5.78
N ALA A 34 0.97 -6.53 -6.78
CA ALA A 34 0.30 -7.82 -6.59
C ALA A 34 0.95 -8.66 -5.49
N LEU A 35 2.28 -8.62 -5.40
CA LEU A 35 3.01 -9.30 -4.33
C LEU A 35 2.78 -8.66 -2.96
N CYS A 36 2.76 -7.33 -2.85
CA CYS A 36 2.47 -6.64 -1.59
C CYS A 36 1.02 -6.89 -1.12
N GLU A 37 0.07 -6.99 -2.06
CA GLU A 37 -1.33 -7.32 -1.77
C GLU A 37 -1.52 -8.70 -1.12
N THR A 38 -0.58 -9.64 -1.34
CA THR A 38 -0.62 -10.95 -0.65
C THR A 38 -0.39 -10.83 0.86
N VAL A 39 0.19 -9.72 1.32
CA VAL A 39 0.47 -9.47 2.74
C VAL A 39 -0.62 -8.60 3.37
N VAL A 40 -1.04 -7.54 2.68
CA VAL A 40 -2.06 -6.59 3.15
C VAL A 40 -2.94 -6.17 1.99
N LYS A 41 -4.26 -6.29 2.16
CA LYS A 41 -5.27 -5.82 1.20
C LYS A 41 -6.43 -5.11 1.93
N PRO A 42 -6.81 -3.88 1.54
CA PRO A 42 -6.19 -3.01 0.53
C PRO A 42 -4.79 -2.50 0.96
N LEU A 43 -3.95 -2.10 0.01
CA LEU A 43 -2.64 -1.55 0.33
C LEU A 43 -2.77 -0.19 1.05
N PRO A 44 -1.96 0.07 2.09
CA PRO A 44 -1.96 1.36 2.76
C PRO A 44 -1.29 2.42 1.89
N ASP A 45 -1.70 3.70 2.03
CA ASP A 45 -1.16 4.83 1.25
C ASP A 45 0.37 4.93 1.28
N GLN A 46 0.97 4.58 2.40
CA GLN A 46 2.42 4.70 2.63
C GLN A 46 3.20 3.48 2.12
N ALA A 47 2.55 2.51 1.45
CA ALA A 47 3.21 1.30 0.93
C ALA A 47 4.12 1.55 -0.28
N THR A 48 4.07 2.74 -0.89
CA THR A 48 4.81 3.09 -2.11
C THR A 48 6.32 2.79 -1.99
N ALA A 49 6.93 3.10 -0.84
CA ALA A 49 8.35 2.81 -0.60
C ALA A 49 8.68 1.31 -0.64
N VAL A 50 7.77 0.46 -0.15
CA VAL A 50 7.95 -1.00 -0.15
C VAL A 50 7.80 -1.55 -1.57
N VAL A 51 6.82 -1.05 -2.32
CA VAL A 51 6.62 -1.41 -3.74
C VAL A 51 7.84 -1.02 -4.57
N LEU A 52 8.36 0.20 -4.42
CA LEU A 52 9.57 0.67 -5.10
C LEU A 52 10.82 -0.15 -4.73
N SER A 53 10.98 -0.51 -3.45
CA SER A 53 12.07 -1.38 -3.00
C SER A 53 12.02 -2.77 -3.65
N ALA A 54 10.84 -3.39 -3.71
CA ALA A 54 10.66 -4.70 -4.35
C ALA A 54 10.86 -4.63 -5.87
N ALA A 55 10.25 -3.66 -6.54
CA ALA A 55 10.40 -3.45 -7.97
C ALA A 55 11.83 -3.10 -8.37
N GLY A 56 12.53 -2.27 -7.58
CA GLY A 56 13.92 -1.88 -7.81
C GLY A 56 14.88 -3.05 -7.78
N ARG A 57 14.73 -3.97 -6.80
CA ARG A 57 15.53 -5.20 -6.74
C ARG A 57 15.31 -6.10 -7.96
N ALA A 58 14.06 -6.24 -8.39
CA ALA A 58 13.72 -7.01 -9.58
C ALA A 58 14.23 -6.33 -10.88
N TYR A 59 14.26 -5.00 -10.93
CA TYR A 59 14.76 -4.24 -12.07
C TYR A 59 16.28 -4.39 -12.23
N VAL A 60 17.02 -4.25 -11.13
CA VAL A 60 18.49 -4.31 -11.09
C VAL A 60 19.03 -5.73 -11.29
N ASN A 61 18.34 -6.75 -10.76
CA ASN A 61 18.78 -8.14 -10.85
C ASN A 61 17.60 -9.10 -11.06
N PRO A 62 17.01 -9.17 -12.26
CA PRO A 62 15.83 -9.98 -12.51
C PRO A 62 16.08 -11.49 -12.37
N GLN A 63 17.29 -11.96 -12.72
CA GLN A 63 17.66 -13.38 -12.71
C GLN A 63 18.17 -13.87 -11.34
N ALA A 64 18.18 -13.01 -10.32
CA ALA A 64 18.70 -13.31 -8.98
C ALA A 64 20.15 -13.86 -8.99
N VAL A 65 20.97 -13.40 -9.96
CA VAL A 65 22.34 -13.86 -10.13
C VAL A 65 23.19 -13.34 -8.95
N SER A 66 23.75 -14.28 -8.20
CA SER A 66 24.58 -14.04 -7.01
C SER A 66 26.06 -13.86 -7.34
N TYR A 67 26.52 -14.42 -8.46
CA TYR A 67 27.90 -14.34 -8.90
C TYR A 67 27.95 -14.17 -10.41
N GLU A 68 28.60 -13.11 -10.87
CA GLU A 68 28.83 -12.85 -12.29
C GLU A 68 30.29 -12.43 -12.49
N THR A 69 31.01 -13.16 -13.34
CA THR A 69 32.36 -12.81 -13.77
C THR A 69 32.24 -12.13 -15.13
N ILE A 70 32.53 -10.84 -15.20
CA ILE A 70 32.59 -10.08 -16.44
C ILE A 70 34.07 -9.74 -16.69
N GLY A 71 34.74 -10.58 -17.49
CA GLY A 71 36.18 -10.43 -17.74
C GLY A 71 37.02 -10.61 -16.47
N PRO A 72 37.98 -9.72 -16.15
CA PRO A 72 38.81 -9.82 -14.95
C PRO A 72 38.10 -9.36 -13.66
N MET A 73 36.89 -8.80 -13.74
CA MET A 73 36.14 -8.31 -12.58
C MET A 73 35.07 -9.33 -12.16
N SER A 74 35.07 -9.68 -10.87
CA SER A 74 34.02 -10.49 -10.25
C SER A 74 33.10 -9.58 -9.43
N VAL A 75 31.81 -9.59 -9.76
CA VAL A 75 30.78 -8.91 -8.97
C VAL A 75 30.06 -9.96 -8.14
N GLN A 76 30.27 -9.90 -6.82
CA GLN A 76 29.57 -10.74 -5.87
C GLN A 76 28.43 -9.96 -5.23
N ARG A 77 27.19 -10.35 -5.54
CA ARG A 77 26.00 -9.81 -4.86
C ARG A 77 25.64 -10.70 -3.67
N PRO A 78 25.09 -10.12 -2.57
CA PRO A 78 24.55 -10.92 -1.48
C PRO A 78 23.56 -11.96 -2.03
N GLN A 79 23.67 -13.22 -1.57
CA GLN A 79 22.78 -14.28 -2.02
C GLN A 79 21.33 -13.90 -1.76
N GLY A 80 20.49 -14.08 -2.78
CA GLY A 80 19.08 -13.69 -2.74
C GLY A 80 18.81 -12.20 -2.93
N SER A 81 19.79 -11.37 -3.32
CA SER A 81 19.63 -9.93 -3.58
C SER A 81 19.02 -9.58 -4.95
N GLY A 82 18.29 -10.49 -5.59
CA GLY A 82 17.67 -10.25 -6.89
C GLY A 82 16.37 -11.03 -7.08
N GLY A 83 15.57 -10.57 -8.04
CA GLY A 83 14.23 -11.06 -8.30
C GLY A 83 13.15 -10.31 -7.53
N LEU A 84 11.91 -10.73 -7.76
CA LEU A 84 10.72 -10.15 -7.15
C LEU A 84 10.36 -10.91 -5.87
N TYR A 85 10.72 -10.35 -4.72
CA TYR A 85 10.40 -10.92 -3.41
C TYR A 85 10.29 -9.82 -2.34
N LEU A 86 9.62 -10.16 -1.24
CA LEU A 86 9.53 -9.31 -0.04
C LEU A 86 10.51 -9.78 1.02
N THR A 87 11.35 -8.87 1.51
CA THR A 87 12.22 -9.13 2.65
C THR A 87 11.41 -9.20 3.95
N LYS A 88 12.04 -9.68 5.03
CA LYS A 88 11.43 -9.65 6.36
C LYS A 88 11.12 -8.22 6.81
N ALA A 89 11.98 -7.27 6.46
CA ALA A 89 11.78 -5.85 6.76
C ALA A 89 10.57 -5.29 6.00
N ASP A 90 10.45 -5.59 4.70
CA ASP A 90 9.31 -5.17 3.87
C ASP A 90 7.98 -5.68 4.44
N LYS A 91 7.93 -6.96 4.81
CA LYS A 91 6.73 -7.56 5.43
C LYS A 91 6.40 -6.91 6.76
N SER A 92 7.40 -6.60 7.58
CA SER A 92 7.21 -5.91 8.86
C SER A 92 6.71 -4.48 8.66
N ALA A 93 7.26 -3.77 7.67
CA ALA A 93 6.85 -2.41 7.33
C ALA A 93 5.41 -2.39 6.80
N LEU A 94 5.05 -3.28 5.88
CA LEU A 94 3.66 -3.39 5.40
C LEU A 94 2.68 -3.65 6.54
N LYS A 95 3.03 -4.56 7.45
CA LYS A 95 2.19 -4.87 8.62
C LYS A 95 2.11 -3.71 9.62
N SER A 96 3.19 -2.97 9.85
CA SER A 96 3.16 -1.82 10.75
C SER A 96 2.39 -0.64 10.15
N LEU A 97 2.48 -0.45 8.83
CA LEU A 97 1.70 0.55 8.10
C LEU A 97 0.21 0.19 8.10
N ALA A 98 -0.14 -1.09 7.99
CA ALA A 98 -1.51 -1.57 8.06
C ALA A 98 -2.07 -1.59 9.50
N GLY A 99 -1.23 -1.91 10.49
CA GLY A 99 -1.62 -2.19 11.88
C GLY A 99 -1.55 -1.00 12.83
N ARG A 100 -1.43 0.24 12.33
CA ARG A 100 -1.55 1.44 13.17
C ARG A 100 -3.01 1.76 13.54
N GLY A 101 -3.98 1.09 12.90
CA GLY A 101 -5.33 0.86 13.44
C GLY A 101 -5.39 -0.54 14.05
N GLY A 102 -5.84 -0.66 15.30
CA GLY A 102 -5.88 -1.94 16.02
C GLY A 102 -6.63 -3.04 15.26
N ALA A 103 -6.29 -4.30 15.57
CA ALA A 103 -6.60 -5.55 14.87
C ALA A 103 -8.09 -5.91 14.59
N PHE A 104 -9.01 -4.95 14.67
CA PHE A 104 -10.44 -5.08 14.36
C PHE A 104 -11.03 -3.87 13.61
N THR A 105 -10.21 -2.91 13.14
CA THR A 105 -10.70 -1.74 12.41
C THR A 105 -10.62 -1.96 10.90
N VAL A 106 -11.41 -2.91 10.40
CA VAL A 106 -11.99 -2.72 9.06
C VAL A 106 -13.04 -1.65 9.28
N ASP A 107 -12.85 -0.45 8.74
CA ASP A 107 -13.92 0.54 8.67
C ASP A 107 -14.96 -0.01 7.68
N PRO A 108 -16.12 -0.51 8.15
CA PRO A 108 -17.14 -1.03 7.24
C PRO A 108 -17.93 0.09 6.58
N THR A 109 -17.63 1.35 6.90
CA THR A 109 -18.36 2.53 6.43
C THR A 109 -18.15 2.69 4.92
N PRO A 110 -19.22 2.54 4.12
CA PRO A 110 -19.15 2.85 2.69
C PRO A 110 -18.78 4.32 2.48
N ALA A 111 -18.10 4.64 1.38
CA ALA A 111 -17.67 6.01 1.08
C ALA A 111 -18.83 7.03 1.00
N ASP A 112 -20.04 6.54 0.73
CA ASP A 112 -21.27 7.34 0.60
C ASP A 112 -22.08 7.44 1.92
N ALA A 113 -21.54 6.94 3.04
CA ALA A 113 -22.25 6.99 4.32
C ALA A 113 -22.24 8.41 4.91
N ASP A 114 -23.40 9.05 4.87
CA ASP A 114 -23.68 10.30 5.58
C ASP A 114 -23.99 9.98 7.06
N PRO A 115 -23.37 10.66 8.05
CA PRO A 115 -23.72 10.53 9.47
C PRO A 115 -25.14 10.99 9.83
N SER A 116 -25.96 11.38 8.84
CA SER A 116 -27.37 11.71 9.05
C SER A 116 -28.13 10.56 9.77
N PRO A 117 -28.86 10.85 10.85
CA PRO A 117 -29.77 9.89 11.46
C PRO A 117 -30.84 9.50 10.44
N THR A 118 -30.81 8.25 9.97
CA THR A 118 -31.78 7.77 8.98
C THR A 118 -33.05 7.20 9.60
N TYR A 119 -33.06 6.90 10.92
CA TYR A 119 -34.27 6.47 11.63
C TYR A 119 -34.14 6.43 13.17
N PRO A 120 -35.22 6.72 13.93
CA PRO A 120 -36.47 7.30 13.46
C PRO A 120 -36.25 8.76 13.07
N VAL A 121 -36.83 9.15 11.93
CA VAL A 121 -36.99 10.55 11.59
C VAL A 121 -38.16 11.04 12.44
N ASP A 122 -37.89 11.94 13.38
CA ASP A 122 -38.93 12.58 14.16
C ASP A 122 -39.77 13.46 13.21
N ASP A 123 -40.97 12.97 12.90
CA ASP A 123 -41.96 13.63 12.05
C ASP A 123 -42.74 14.72 12.81
N GLY A 124 -42.41 14.93 14.10
CA GLY A 124 -43.11 15.80 15.04
C GLY A 124 -42.32 17.01 15.50
N TYR A 125 -41.61 17.76 14.64
CA TYR A 125 -41.05 19.05 15.06
C TYR A 125 -42.17 20.10 15.24
N GLY A 126 -42.79 20.13 16.43
CA GLY A 126 -43.88 21.05 16.76
C GLY A 126 -44.30 20.97 18.24
N PRO A 127 -44.93 22.01 18.80
CA PRO A 127 -45.08 22.20 20.25
C PRO A 127 -46.25 21.39 20.83
N PRO A 128 -46.04 20.09 21.13
CA PRO A 128 -46.35 19.56 22.46
C PRO A 128 -45.44 18.38 22.86
N LEU A 129 -44.13 18.59 22.92
CA LEU A 129 -43.12 17.53 23.11
C LEU A 129 -42.82 17.25 24.59
N GLU A 130 -42.64 15.96 24.94
CA GLU A 130 -42.34 15.47 26.30
C GLU A 130 -40.82 15.37 26.50
N TYR A 131 -40.34 15.55 27.73
CA TYR A 131 -38.90 15.49 27.99
C TYR A 131 -38.43 14.04 28.18
N GLU A 132 -37.59 13.53 27.27
CA GLU A 132 -36.96 12.22 27.38
C GLU A 132 -35.50 12.31 27.88
N PRO A 133 -35.13 11.61 28.98
CA PRO A 133 -33.77 11.61 29.49
C PRO A 133 -32.78 11.00 28.49
N GLY A 134 -31.84 11.81 28.00
CA GLY A 134 -30.79 11.40 27.05
C GLY A 134 -30.97 11.96 25.64
N TRP A 135 -32.19 12.43 25.29
CA TRP A 135 -32.53 12.91 23.95
C TRP A 135 -33.07 14.36 23.95
N GLY A 136 -33.51 14.87 25.11
CA GLY A 136 -33.99 16.24 25.24
C GLY A 136 -35.51 16.34 25.12
N TRP A 137 -36.01 17.47 24.64
CA TRP A 137 -37.43 17.67 24.39
C TRP A 137 -37.77 17.07 23.01
N VAL A 138 -38.60 16.02 23.00
CA VAL A 138 -38.98 15.22 21.81
C VAL A 138 -40.47 15.04 21.70
#